data_AF-A0A9X1X4H9-F1
#
_entry.id   AF-A0A9X1X4H9-F1
#
_cell.length_a   1.000
_cell.length_b   1.000
_cell.length_c   1.000
_cell.angle_alpha   90.00
_cell.angle_beta   90.00
_cell.angle_gamma   90.00
#
_symmetry.space_group_name_H-M   'P 1'
#
loop_
_entity.id
_entity.type
_entity.pdbx_description
1 polymer ?
#
loop_
_entity_poly.entity_id
_entity_poly.type
_entity_poly.pdbx_seq_one_letter_code
_entity_poly.pdbx_strand_id
1 'polypeptide(L)'
;MFTKIEKTLFKKIKESNTDTLFIWNVANVGFPMFTVFITFLFFCYTSKSSAIANYYALIFNGVVPLIAINIIVAASFFLIKFNKEKEEKYGLQTSNTRLKLILYAFGSYLLSSSLFAIQNISSPFLTPWTRWSQITLSFFAVYIALNISNKLFLLQEEMIENSYDKVITDNVKNLKGAIE
;
A
#
# COMPACT_ATOMS: atom_id res chain seq x y z
N MET A 1 6.63 14.54 6.98
CA MET A 1 6.36 15.03 5.62
C MET A 1 7.57 14.76 4.74
N PHE A 2 7.36 14.38 3.46
CA PHE A 2 8.48 14.14 2.52
C PHE A 2 8.98 15.44 1.88
N THR A 3 10.30 15.56 1.70
CA THR A 3 10.96 16.70 1.04
C THR A 3 10.70 16.70 -0.47
N LYS A 4 10.99 17.81 -1.15
CA LYS A 4 10.88 17.89 -2.62
C LYS A 4 11.77 16.85 -3.32
N ILE A 5 12.99 16.65 -2.82
CA ILE A 5 13.95 15.67 -3.37
C ILE A 5 13.39 14.25 -3.25
N GLU A 6 12.86 13.88 -2.09
CA GLU A 6 12.24 12.57 -1.86
C GLU A 6 11.05 12.33 -2.81
N LYS A 7 10.19 13.33 -2.99
CA LYS A 7 9.06 13.26 -3.93
C LYS A 7 9.51 13.06 -5.38
N THR A 8 10.55 13.78 -5.81
CA THR A 8 11.11 13.63 -7.16
C THR A 8 11.72 12.25 -7.37
N LEU A 9 12.42 11.72 -6.36
CA LEU A 9 12.96 10.36 -6.39
C LEU A 9 11.84 9.33 -6.60
N PHE A 10 10.79 9.36 -5.78
CA PHE A 10 9.65 8.44 -5.94
C PHE A 10 8.99 8.55 -7.30
N LYS A 11 8.87 9.77 -7.84
CA LYS A 11 8.28 9.98 -9.17
C LYS A 11 9.11 9.31 -10.27
N LYS A 12 10.43 9.51 -10.27
CA LYS A 12 11.34 8.91 -11.25
C LYS A 12 11.31 7.38 -11.19
N ILE A 13 11.39 6.80 -9.98
CA ILE A 13 11.34 5.34 -9.82
C ILE A 13 9.99 4.76 -10.24
N LYS A 14 8.90 5.51 -10.02
CA LYS A 14 7.56 5.11 -10.43
C LYS A 14 7.41 5.10 -11.96
N GLU A 15 7.94 6.11 -12.65
CA GLU A 15 7.86 6.23 -14.11
C GLU A 15 8.67 5.14 -14.82
N SER A 16 9.78 4.69 -14.24
CA SER A 16 10.59 3.59 -14.77
C SER A 16 10.02 2.20 -14.48
N ASN A 17 9.16 2.03 -13.47
CA ASN A 17 8.65 0.72 -13.03
C ASN A 17 7.11 0.61 -13.07
N THR A 18 6.47 1.27 -14.03
CA THR A 18 5.00 1.31 -14.15
C THR A 18 4.36 -0.08 -14.18
N ASP A 19 4.93 -1.01 -14.94
CA ASP A 19 4.35 -2.34 -15.14
C ASP A 19 4.46 -3.19 -13.88
N THR A 20 5.64 -3.20 -13.25
CA THR A 20 5.86 -3.93 -12.00
C THR A 20 5.00 -3.37 -10.86
N LEU A 21 4.85 -2.04 -10.79
CA LEU A 21 3.97 -1.38 -9.83
C LEU A 21 2.49 -1.73 -10.09
N PHE A 22 2.07 -1.83 -11.35
CA PHE A 22 0.71 -2.23 -11.71
C PHE A 22 0.42 -3.66 -11.24
N ILE A 23 1.31 -4.62 -11.53
CA ILE A 23 1.19 -6.01 -11.09
C ILE A 23 1.11 -6.08 -9.56
N TRP A 24 1.98 -5.35 -8.86
CA TRP A 24 1.97 -5.30 -7.41
C TRP A 24 0.64 -4.77 -6.85
N ASN A 25 0.11 -3.69 -7.43
CA ASN A 25 -1.18 -3.11 -7.02
C ASN A 25 -2.34 -4.07 -7.29
N VAL A 26 -2.37 -4.75 -8.44
CA VAL A 26 -3.41 -5.74 -8.74
C VAL A 26 -3.36 -6.89 -7.72
N ALA A 27 -2.17 -7.42 -7.44
CA ALA A 27 -2.00 -8.54 -6.52
C ALA A 27 -2.37 -8.20 -5.07
N ASN A 28 -1.92 -7.06 -4.56
CA ASN A 28 -2.03 -6.71 -3.14
C ASN A 28 -3.26 -5.85 -2.81
N VAL A 29 -3.94 -5.30 -3.82
CA VAL A 29 -5.07 -4.38 -3.65
C VAL A 29 -6.26 -4.85 -4.46
N GLY A 30 -6.05 -5.08 -5.76
CA GLY A 30 -7.09 -5.52 -6.69
C GLY A 30 -7.74 -6.82 -6.26
N PHE A 31 -6.95 -7.88 -6.04
CA PHE A 31 -7.49 -9.18 -5.64
C PHE A 31 -8.19 -9.15 -4.27
N PRO A 32 -7.62 -8.60 -3.19
CA PRO A 32 -8.34 -8.49 -1.92
C PRO A 32 -9.66 -7.72 -2.03
N MET A 33 -9.68 -6.60 -2.75
CA MET A 33 -10.91 -5.83 -2.96
C MET A 33 -11.94 -6.61 -3.80
N PHE A 34 -11.49 -7.33 -4.82
CA PHE A 34 -12.35 -8.19 -5.61
C PHE A 34 -12.94 -9.34 -4.78
N THR A 35 -12.16 -9.96 -3.90
CA THR A 35 -12.64 -10.98 -2.96
C THR A 35 -13.71 -10.44 -2.02
N VAL A 36 -13.50 -9.24 -1.45
CA VAL A 36 -14.52 -8.56 -0.63
C VAL A 36 -15.79 -8.30 -1.45
N PHE A 37 -15.64 -7.84 -2.69
CA PHE A 37 -16.76 -7.56 -3.58
C PHE A 37 -17.56 -8.83 -3.94
N ILE A 38 -16.89 -9.92 -4.31
CA ILE A 38 -17.54 -11.21 -4.60
C ILE A 38 -18.24 -11.77 -3.36
N THR A 39 -17.59 -11.68 -2.19
CA THR A 39 -18.20 -12.09 -0.91
C THR A 39 -19.48 -11.30 -0.64
N PHE A 40 -19.45 -9.99 -0.92
CA PHE A 40 -20.63 -9.13 -0.82
C PHE A 40 -21.74 -9.54 -1.80
N LEU A 41 -21.42 -9.81 -3.08
CA LEU A 41 -22.41 -10.22 -4.08
C LEU A 41 -23.09 -11.55 -3.75
N PHE A 42 -22.32 -12.58 -3.38
CA PHE A 42 -22.88 -13.87 -2.96
C PHE A 42 -23.82 -13.69 -1.78
N PHE A 43 -23.47 -12.81 -0.85
CA PHE A 43 -24.31 -12.54 0.30
C PHE A 43 -25.61 -11.80 -0.05
N CYS A 44 -25.57 -10.81 -0.94
CA CYS A 44 -26.77 -10.14 -1.46
C CYS A 44 -27.74 -11.15 -2.11
N TYR A 45 -27.21 -12.17 -2.77
CA TYR A 45 -28.00 -13.23 -3.39
C TYR A 45 -28.63 -14.20 -2.36
N THR A 46 -27.93 -14.50 -1.25
CA THR A 46 -28.39 -15.52 -0.28
C THR A 46 -29.20 -14.98 0.90
N SER A 47 -29.15 -13.67 1.20
CA SER A 47 -29.73 -13.12 2.44
C SER A 47 -31.19 -12.67 2.30
N LYS A 48 -32.05 -13.09 3.24
CA LYS A 48 -33.42 -12.56 3.40
C LYS A 48 -33.39 -11.23 4.18
N SER A 49 -34.32 -10.34 3.83
CA SER A 49 -34.38 -8.89 4.12
C SER A 49 -34.01 -8.40 5.54
N SER A 50 -34.19 -9.17 6.62
CA SER A 50 -33.89 -8.70 7.99
C SER A 50 -32.44 -8.92 8.45
N ALA A 51 -31.64 -9.71 7.72
CA ALA A 51 -30.26 -10.02 8.12
C ALA A 51 -29.25 -8.94 7.69
N ILE A 52 -29.55 -8.14 6.66
CA ILE A 52 -28.59 -7.23 6.00
C ILE A 52 -27.88 -6.29 7.00
N ALA A 53 -28.59 -5.78 8.01
CA ALA A 53 -28.02 -4.87 9.02
C ALA A 53 -26.96 -5.50 9.95
N ASN A 54 -27.06 -6.80 10.23
CA ASN A 54 -26.09 -7.54 11.05
C ASN A 54 -24.86 -7.99 10.26
N TYR A 55 -24.97 -8.07 8.93
CA TYR A 55 -23.88 -8.57 8.06
C TYR A 55 -23.04 -7.47 7.43
N TYR A 56 -23.56 -6.23 7.37
CA TYR A 56 -22.70 -5.04 7.31
C TYR A 56 -21.68 -5.05 8.45
N ALA A 57 -22.07 -5.52 9.64
CA ALA A 57 -21.12 -5.70 10.71
C ALA A 57 -20.11 -6.81 10.38
N LEU A 58 -20.40 -7.84 9.59
CA LEU A 58 -19.51 -8.98 9.36
C LEU A 58 -18.45 -8.73 8.27
N ILE A 59 -18.82 -8.10 7.15
CA ILE A 59 -17.86 -7.72 6.08
C ILE A 59 -17.01 -6.52 6.51
N PHE A 60 -17.55 -5.62 7.34
CA PHE A 60 -16.81 -4.47 7.85
C PHE A 60 -16.27 -4.66 9.27
N ASN A 61 -16.56 -5.77 9.97
CA ASN A 61 -15.90 -6.13 11.23
C ASN A 61 -14.52 -6.63 10.92
N GLY A 62 -13.58 -5.71 10.83
CA GLY A 62 -12.18 -6.05 10.85
C GLY A 62 -11.62 -6.57 9.54
N VAL A 63 -12.41 -7.01 8.55
CA VAL A 63 -11.87 -7.44 7.24
C VAL A 63 -11.14 -6.28 6.55
N VAL A 64 -11.74 -5.08 6.52
CA VAL A 64 -11.13 -3.91 5.88
C VAL A 64 -9.85 -3.46 6.62
N PRO A 65 -9.83 -3.30 7.96
CA PRO A 65 -8.58 -3.11 8.69
C PRO A 65 -7.54 -4.22 8.51
N LEU A 66 -7.96 -5.49 8.42
CA LEU A 66 -7.07 -6.64 8.15
C LEU A 66 -6.40 -6.53 6.78
N ILE A 67 -7.12 -6.05 5.76
CA ILE A 67 -6.53 -5.76 4.44
C ILE A 67 -5.43 -4.70 4.59
N ALA A 68 -5.67 -3.62 5.34
CA ALA A 68 -4.65 -2.60 5.59
C ALA A 68 -3.42 -3.18 6.31
N ILE A 69 -3.63 -4.04 7.33
CA ILE A 69 -2.57 -4.74 8.05
C ILE A 69 -1.76 -5.61 7.09
N ASN A 70 -2.41 -6.45 6.28
CA ASN A 70 -1.75 -7.37 5.35
C ASN A 70 -0.90 -6.61 4.32
N ILE A 71 -1.43 -5.52 3.76
CA ILE A 71 -0.69 -4.68 2.81
C ILE A 71 0.59 -4.13 3.47
N ILE A 72 0.49 -3.57 4.68
CA ILE A 72 1.65 -2.99 5.38
C ILE A 72 2.67 -4.05 5.74
N VAL A 73 2.23 -5.19 6.27
CA VAL A 73 3.12 -6.28 6.70
C VAL A 73 3.86 -6.85 5.50
N ALA A 74 3.15 -7.15 4.40
CA ALA A 74 3.76 -7.61 3.16
C ALA A 74 4.82 -6.61 2.66
N ALA A 75 4.52 -5.31 2.67
CA ALA A 75 5.44 -4.26 2.26
C ALA A 75 6.68 -4.13 3.16
N SER A 76 6.50 -4.34 4.47
CA SER A 76 7.54 -4.14 5.48
C SER A 76 8.61 -5.22 5.41
N PHE A 77 8.27 -6.44 4.99
CA PHE A 77 9.27 -7.50 4.74
C PHE A 77 10.30 -7.10 3.69
N PHE A 78 9.94 -6.25 2.74
CA PHE A 78 10.84 -5.82 1.67
C PHE A 78 11.84 -4.73 2.08
N LEU A 79 11.65 -4.09 3.23
CA LEU A 79 12.58 -3.07 3.73
C LEU A 79 13.86 -3.65 4.36
N ILE A 80 13.83 -4.93 4.74
CA ILE A 80 14.92 -5.57 5.47
C ILE A 80 16.12 -5.87 4.55
N LYS A 81 15.91 -5.92 3.23
CA LYS A 81 16.98 -6.14 2.24
C LYS A 81 17.46 -4.78 1.72
N PHE A 82 18.60 -4.33 2.24
CA PHE A 82 19.25 -3.08 1.87
C PHE A 82 20.76 -3.24 1.72
N ASN A 83 21.28 -2.88 0.55
CA ASN A 83 22.69 -2.84 0.23
C ASN A 83 23.18 -1.39 0.13
N LYS A 84 23.90 -0.96 1.17
CA LYS A 84 24.46 0.39 1.28
C LYS A 84 25.44 0.72 0.16
N GLU A 85 26.26 -0.25 -0.27
CA GLU A 85 27.29 -0.06 -1.29
C GLU A 85 26.67 0.29 -2.65
N LYS A 86 25.52 -0.31 -2.99
CA LYS A 86 24.79 -0.01 -4.22
C LYS A 86 24.21 1.41 -4.19
N GLU A 87 23.64 1.85 -3.07
CA GLU A 87 23.13 3.23 -2.99
C GLU A 87 24.23 4.27 -3.10
N GLU A 88 25.40 4.03 -2.48
CA GLU A 88 26.57 4.89 -2.63
C GLU A 88 27.03 4.95 -4.10
N LYS A 89 27.05 3.81 -4.81
CA LYS A 89 27.36 3.74 -6.26
C LYS A 89 26.38 4.56 -7.11
N TYR A 90 25.11 4.60 -6.71
CA TYR A 90 24.05 5.35 -7.39
C TYR A 90 23.95 6.81 -6.93
N GLY A 91 24.73 7.23 -5.94
CA GLY A 91 24.67 8.58 -5.37
C GLY A 91 23.37 8.87 -4.62
N LEU A 92 22.67 7.83 -4.15
CA LEU A 92 21.43 7.96 -3.40
C LEU A 92 21.70 7.93 -1.89
N GLN A 93 20.99 8.77 -1.15
CA GLN A 93 20.95 8.72 0.31
C GLN A 93 19.50 8.48 0.76
N THR A 94 19.04 7.23 0.75
CA THR A 94 17.63 6.93 1.08
C THR A 94 17.39 6.54 2.54
N SER A 95 18.45 6.37 3.35
CA SER A 95 18.36 5.93 4.75
C SER A 95 17.32 6.69 5.58
N ASN A 96 17.36 8.03 5.54
CA ASN A 96 16.38 8.87 6.24
C ASN A 96 14.94 8.69 5.71
N THR A 97 14.79 8.51 4.40
CA THR A 97 13.49 8.29 3.76
C THR A 97 12.91 6.93 4.14
N ARG A 98 13.74 5.89 4.19
CA ARG A 98 13.36 4.55 4.66
C ARG A 98 12.94 4.58 6.12
N LEU A 99 13.71 5.22 6.99
CA LEU A 99 13.36 5.35 8.41
C LEU A 99 12.01 6.04 8.60
N LYS A 100 11.74 7.15 7.88
CA LYS A 100 10.42 7.81 7.91
C LYS A 100 9.30 6.86 7.48
N LEU A 101 9.52 6.09 6.41
CA LEU A 101 8.53 5.15 5.91
C LEU A 101 8.27 3.99 6.87
N ILE A 102 9.31 3.48 7.55
CA ILE A 102 9.18 2.47 8.61
C ILE A 102 8.31 3.03 9.75
N LEU A 103 8.60 4.25 10.21
CA LEU A 103 7.81 4.90 11.27
C LEU A 103 6.36 5.10 10.83
N TYR A 104 6.11 5.52 9.59
CA TYR A 104 4.76 5.64 9.04
C TYR A 104 4.06 4.29 8.90
N ALA A 105 4.77 3.25 8.45
CA ALA A 105 4.25 1.89 8.34
C ALA A 105 3.85 1.35 9.71
N PHE A 106 4.71 1.51 10.72
CA PHE A 106 4.44 1.11 12.09
C PHE A 106 3.23 1.86 12.68
N GLY A 107 3.16 3.19 12.48
CA GLY A 107 2.00 3.98 12.91
C GLY A 107 0.69 3.54 12.23
N SER A 108 0.75 3.26 10.93
CA SER A 108 -0.40 2.77 10.16
C SER A 108 -0.81 1.35 10.58
N TYR A 109 0.15 0.50 10.95
CA TYR A 109 -0.10 -0.83 11.51
C TYR A 109 -0.82 -0.75 12.86
N LEU A 110 -0.34 0.11 13.78
CA LEU A 110 -0.99 0.32 15.08
C LEU A 110 -2.41 0.88 14.93
N LEU A 111 -2.60 1.85 14.03
CA LEU A 111 -3.93 2.40 13.74
C LEU A 111 -4.88 1.33 13.20
N SER A 112 -4.45 0.54 12.21
CA SER A 112 -5.28 -0.50 11.60
C SER A 112 -5.59 -1.63 12.58
N SER A 113 -4.61 -2.05 13.39
CA SER A 113 -4.80 -3.05 14.45
C SER A 113 -5.76 -2.56 15.54
N SER A 114 -5.68 -1.27 15.90
CA SER A 114 -6.60 -0.67 16.87
C SER A 114 -8.04 -0.62 16.33
N LEU A 115 -8.21 -0.21 15.07
CA LEU A 115 -9.52 -0.24 14.40
C LEU A 115 -10.07 -1.66 14.34
N PHE A 116 -9.25 -2.64 13.96
CA PHE A 116 -9.62 -4.05 13.97
C PHE A 116 -10.13 -4.50 15.35
N ALA A 117 -9.36 -4.23 16.42
CA ALA A 117 -9.72 -4.61 17.77
C ALA A 117 -11.03 -3.95 18.24
N ILE A 118 -11.17 -2.63 18.01
CA ILE A 118 -12.38 -1.87 18.37
C ILE A 118 -13.61 -2.43 17.67
N GLN A 119 -13.50 -2.76 16.37
CA GLN A 119 -14.62 -3.30 15.61
C GLN A 119 -15.06 -4.67 16.14
N ASN A 120 -14.10 -5.56 16.41
CA ASN A 120 -14.40 -6.88 16.97
C ASN A 120 -15.04 -6.81 18.36
N ILE A 121 -14.54 -5.94 19.24
CA ILE A 121 -15.05 -5.79 20.61
C ILE A 121 -16.42 -5.10 20.63
N SER A 122 -16.62 -4.09 19.79
CA SER A 122 -17.81 -3.23 19.83
C SER A 122 -18.96 -3.74 18.95
N SER A 123 -18.81 -4.91 18.34
CA SER A 123 -19.82 -5.50 17.48
C SER A 123 -20.88 -6.28 18.28
N PRO A 124 -22.18 -6.15 17.95
CA PRO A 124 -22.74 -5.33 16.88
C PRO A 124 -22.81 -3.85 17.28
N PHE A 125 -22.48 -2.94 16.33
CA PHE A 125 -22.56 -1.50 16.60
C PHE A 125 -24.00 -1.08 16.90
N LEU A 126 -24.20 -0.55 18.11
CA LEU A 126 -25.51 -0.14 18.63
C LEU A 126 -26.09 1.08 17.90
N THR A 127 -25.24 1.97 17.38
CA THR A 127 -25.68 3.20 16.71
C THR A 127 -25.26 3.24 15.24
N PRO A 128 -26.13 3.69 14.32
CA PRO A 128 -25.77 3.81 12.90
C PRO A 128 -24.56 4.73 12.66
N TRP A 129 -24.41 5.80 13.44
CA TRP A 129 -23.29 6.75 13.31
C TRP A 129 -21.93 6.12 13.63
N THR A 130 -21.84 5.30 14.67
CA THR A 130 -20.59 4.60 15.00
C THR A 130 -20.21 3.60 13.91
N ARG A 131 -21.20 2.94 13.30
CA ARG A 131 -20.97 2.05 12.16
C ARG A 131 -20.38 2.79 10.97
N TRP A 132 -20.98 3.91 10.56
CA TRP A 132 -20.49 4.69 9.41
C TRP A 132 -19.12 5.32 9.66
N SER A 133 -18.85 5.78 10.87
CA SER A 133 -17.53 6.32 11.22
C SER A 133 -16.45 5.25 11.18
N GLN A 134 -16.72 4.04 11.71
CA GLN A 134 -15.79 2.91 11.67
C GLN A 134 -15.49 2.44 10.25
N ILE A 135 -16.51 2.39 9.39
CA ILE A 135 -16.33 2.06 7.96
C ILE A 135 -15.44 3.11 7.29
N THR A 136 -15.74 4.39 7.47
CA THR A 136 -14.97 5.50 6.87
C THR A 136 -13.52 5.48 7.34
N LEU A 137 -13.28 5.29 8.64
CA LEU A 137 -11.93 5.18 9.21
C LEU A 137 -11.18 3.96 8.68
N SER A 138 -11.85 2.84 8.44
CA SER A 138 -11.23 1.63 7.90
C SER A 138 -10.76 1.82 6.46
N PHE A 139 -11.59 2.41 5.60
CA PHE A 139 -11.19 2.75 4.24
C PHE A 139 -10.06 3.78 4.22
N PHE A 140 -10.11 4.75 5.12
CA PHE A 140 -9.02 5.71 5.26
C PHE A 140 -7.71 5.05 5.71
N ALA A 141 -7.77 4.07 6.62
CA ALA A 141 -6.61 3.29 7.03
C ALA A 141 -6.03 2.48 5.86
N VAL A 142 -6.88 1.84 5.04
CA VAL A 142 -6.45 1.15 3.80
C VAL A 142 -5.79 2.14 2.84
N TYR A 143 -6.35 3.33 2.64
CA TYR A 143 -5.76 4.35 1.79
C TYR A 143 -4.37 4.79 2.28
N ILE A 144 -4.18 4.98 3.59
CA ILE A 144 -2.87 5.28 4.18
C ILE A 144 -1.90 4.11 3.97
N ALA A 145 -2.34 2.89 4.29
CA ALA A 145 -1.57 1.66 4.12
C ALA A 145 -1.04 1.51 2.68
N LEU A 146 -1.92 1.72 1.69
CA LEU A 146 -1.57 1.69 0.27
C LEU A 146 -0.53 2.72 -0.12
N ASN A 147 -0.68 3.97 0.35
CA ASN A 147 0.25 5.03 0.03
C ASN A 147 1.64 4.80 0.61
N ILE A 148 1.71 4.24 1.83
CA ILE A 148 2.97 3.91 2.48
C ILE A 148 3.59 2.71 1.78
N SER A 149 2.81 1.64 1.59
CA SER A 149 3.23 0.40 0.95
C SER A 149 3.78 0.61 -0.47
N ASN A 150 3.12 1.44 -1.28
CA ASN A 150 3.63 1.79 -2.61
C ASN A 150 5.01 2.45 -2.55
N LYS A 151 5.23 3.37 -1.59
CA LYS A 151 6.53 4.03 -1.43
C LYS A 151 7.60 3.07 -0.89
N LEU A 152 7.21 2.14 -0.03
CA LEU A 152 8.08 1.06 0.43
C LEU A 152 8.51 0.15 -0.72
N PHE A 153 7.55 -0.26 -1.54
CA PHE A 153 7.78 -1.08 -2.72
C PHE A 153 8.72 -0.38 -3.72
N LEU A 154 8.52 0.91 -3.98
CA LEU A 154 9.40 1.70 -4.86
C LEU A 154 10.85 1.81 -4.33
N LEU A 155 11.08 1.68 -3.02
CA LEU A 155 12.45 1.71 -2.46
C LEU A 155 13.11 0.33 -2.41
N GLN A 156 12.48 -0.70 -2.97
CA GLN A 156 13.17 -1.97 -3.16
C GLN A 156 14.37 -1.79 -4.08
N GLU A 157 15.46 -2.51 -3.80
CA GLU A 157 16.69 -2.46 -4.59
C GLU A 157 16.41 -2.69 -6.08
N GLU A 158 15.62 -3.72 -6.41
CA GLU A 158 15.26 -4.05 -7.79
C GLU A 158 14.60 -2.88 -8.54
N MET A 159 13.72 -2.13 -7.87
CA MET A 159 13.07 -0.97 -8.48
C MET A 159 14.05 0.18 -8.70
N ILE A 160 14.97 0.38 -7.76
CA ILE A 160 16.03 1.38 -7.88
C ILE A 160 16.95 1.00 -9.04
N GLU A 161 17.43 -0.25 -9.09
CA GLU A 161 18.30 -0.77 -10.15
C GLU A 161 17.66 -0.63 -11.53
N ASN A 162 16.43 -1.13 -11.70
CA ASN A 162 15.69 -0.99 -12.96
C ASN A 162 15.54 0.47 -13.40
N SER A 163 15.41 1.40 -12.45
CA SER A 163 15.35 2.83 -12.74
C SER A 163 16.69 3.38 -13.23
N TYR A 164 17.78 3.00 -12.57
CA TYR A 164 19.13 3.42 -12.96
C TYR A 164 19.52 2.86 -14.33
N ASP A 165 19.25 1.58 -14.56
CA ASP A 165 19.58 0.92 -15.83
C ASP A 165 18.80 1.50 -17.01
N LYS A 166 17.51 1.83 -16.82
CA LYS A 166 16.72 2.54 -17.83
C LYS A 166 17.29 3.93 -18.12
N VAL A 167 17.63 4.71 -17.09
CA VAL A 167 18.22 6.05 -17.26
C VAL A 167 19.56 5.99 -18.02
N ILE A 168 20.41 5.00 -17.72
CA ILE A 168 21.68 4.81 -18.43
C ILE A 168 21.41 4.41 -19.89
N THR A 169 20.49 3.47 -20.13
CA THR A 169 20.18 2.97 -21.47
C THR A 169 19.57 4.05 -22.36
N ASP A 170 18.66 4.86 -21.82
CA ASP A 170 18.02 5.97 -22.54
C ASP A 170 19.03 7.07 -22.89
N ASN A 171 19.97 7.38 -21.98
CA ASN A 171 21.06 8.31 -22.27
C ASN A 171 21.98 7.80 -23.38
N VAL A 172 22.30 6.50 -23.39
CA VAL A 172 23.12 5.88 -24.45
C VAL A 172 22.41 5.87 -25.80
N LYS A 173 21.10 5.60 -25.83
CA LYS A 173 20.29 5.67 -27.06
C LYS A 173 20.22 7.09 -27.63
N ASN A 174 20.00 8.09 -26.78
CA ASN A 174 19.97 9.49 -27.20
C ASN A 174 21.34 9.99 -27.70
N LEU A 175 22.44 9.48 -27.14
CA LEU A 175 23.79 9.74 -27.65
C LEU A 175 24.02 9.10 -29.02
N LYS A 176 23.58 7.86 -29.23
CA LYS A 176 23.71 7.20 -30.55
C LYS A 176 22.87 7.89 -31.63
N GLY A 177 21.64 8.28 -31.33
CA GLY A 177 20.78 9.03 -32.26
C GLY A 177 21.20 10.49 -32.50
N ALA A 178 22.15 11.02 -31.73
CA ALA A 178 22.77 12.33 -31.97
C ALA A 178 24.09 12.24 -32.76
N ILE A 179 24.61 11.02 -32.95
CA ILE A 179 25.85 10.73 -33.68
C ILE A 179 25.55 10.16 -35.09
N GLU A 180 24.31 9.75 -35.36
CA GLU A 180 23.77 9.43 -36.69
C GLU A 180 23.13 10.67 -37.35
#